data_AF-A0A369LLW9-F1
#
_entry.id   AF-A0A369LLW9-F1
#
_cell.length_a   1.000
_cell.length_b   1.000
_cell.length_c   1.000
_cell.angle_alpha   90.00
_cell.angle_beta   90.00
_cell.angle_gamma   90.00
#
_symmetry.space_group_name_H-M   'P 1'
#
loop_
_entity.id
_entity.type
_entity.pdbx_description
1 polymer ?
#
loop_
_entity_poly.entity_id
_entity_poly.type
_entity_poly.pdbx_seq_one_letter_code
_entity_poly.pdbx_strand_id
1 'polypeptide(L)'
;MMEIGIKTVFHEMKCGSSNGKGAPKENRSARIKKEIENYDKLVHHREGRMVERRSVAYERSPQARKECLQHYGYECAICGMDFGKEFGEEFSGVIEVHHLEPLNLLKEEREIDPIRDLVPLCPNCHKMVHRKTGKPYTLDQLRNIRKASITSKIMMQYGDPGIGVPALACICSFSLMQMNRGYVAYQIRRLVLSASSLDD
;
A
#
# COMPACT_ATOMS: atom_id res chain seq x y z
N MET A 1 -26.48 -19.15 11.42
CA MET A 1 -26.45 -17.81 12.03
C MET A 1 -25.51 -16.92 11.25
N MET A 2 -26.08 -16.14 10.33
CA MET A 2 -25.66 -14.78 9.92
C MET A 2 -26.72 -14.34 8.92
N GLU A 3 -27.90 -13.98 9.44
CA GLU A 3 -28.92 -13.25 8.69
C GLU A 3 -28.51 -11.78 8.72
N ILE A 4 -27.99 -11.26 7.61
CA ILE A 4 -27.87 -9.82 7.41
C ILE A 4 -28.98 -9.43 6.43
N GLY A 5 -30.05 -8.89 7.00
CA GLY A 5 -31.25 -8.50 6.27
C GLY A 5 -30.98 -7.36 5.29
N ILE A 6 -31.24 -7.62 4.01
CA ILE A 6 -31.45 -6.56 3.01
C ILE A 6 -32.92 -6.19 3.08
N LYS A 7 -33.25 -5.33 4.04
CA LYS A 7 -34.48 -4.52 3.99
C LYS A 7 -34.17 -3.23 3.24
N THR A 8 -35.18 -2.77 2.50
CA THR A 8 -35.37 -1.42 1.95
C THR A 8 -34.48 -0.97 0.78
N VAL A 9 -34.94 -1.24 -0.44
CA VAL A 9 -35.05 -0.21 -1.49
C VAL A 9 -36.41 -0.35 -2.18
N PHE A 10 -37.46 0.07 -1.48
CA PHE A 10 -38.71 0.52 -2.11
C PHE A 10 -38.79 2.02 -1.83
N HIS A 11 -38.41 2.84 -2.82
CA HIS A 11 -38.84 4.23 -2.85
C HIS A 11 -39.17 4.62 -4.29
N GLU A 12 -40.47 4.61 -4.54
CA GLU A 12 -41.26 5.44 -5.45
C GLU A 12 -40.59 6.04 -6.70
N MET A 13 -40.98 5.53 -7.87
CA MET A 13 -41.13 6.38 -9.07
C MET A 13 -42.51 6.13 -9.68
N LYS A 14 -43.30 7.20 -9.69
CA LYS A 14 -44.70 7.28 -10.07
C LYS A 14 -44.91 6.99 -11.56
N CYS A 15 -46.11 6.47 -11.83
CA CYS A 15 -46.70 6.18 -13.12
C CYS A 15 -46.54 7.32 -14.14
N GLY A 16 -46.03 7.00 -15.33
CA GLY A 16 -46.11 7.80 -16.55
C GLY A 16 -46.45 6.87 -17.71
N SER A 17 -47.69 6.96 -18.20
CA SER A 17 -48.25 6.17 -19.29
C SER A 17 -47.90 6.79 -20.64
N SER A 18 -47.35 6.02 -21.58
CA SER A 18 -47.66 6.18 -23.01
C SER A 18 -47.22 4.97 -23.85
N ASN A 19 -48.02 4.75 -24.90
CA ASN A 19 -48.09 3.59 -25.78
C ASN A 19 -46.80 3.24 -26.54
N GLY A 20 -46.53 1.94 -26.68
CA GLY A 20 -45.48 1.42 -27.56
C GLY A 20 -45.71 -0.07 -27.90
N LYS A 21 -45.69 -0.36 -29.20
CA LYS A 21 -46.06 -1.63 -29.85
C LYS A 21 -45.09 -2.77 -29.49
N GLY A 22 -45.63 -3.98 -29.34
CA GLY A 22 -44.99 -5.28 -29.59
C GLY A 22 -43.54 -5.47 -29.13
N ALA A 23 -43.32 -5.62 -27.82
CA ALA A 23 -42.15 -6.32 -27.29
C ALA A 23 -42.63 -7.59 -26.58
N PRO A 24 -41.89 -8.73 -26.63
CA PRO A 24 -42.23 -9.90 -25.83
C PRO A 24 -42.39 -9.43 -24.39
N LYS A 25 -43.55 -9.66 -23.77
CA LYS A 25 -43.77 -9.36 -22.34
C LYS A 25 -42.97 -10.38 -21.54
N GLU A 26 -41.65 -10.22 -21.52
CA GLU A 26 -40.77 -10.96 -20.64
C GLU A 26 -41.29 -10.69 -19.22
N ASN A 27 -41.77 -11.75 -18.55
CA ASN A 27 -42.38 -11.63 -17.23
C ASN A 27 -41.38 -10.88 -16.31
N ARG A 28 -41.86 -9.97 -15.47
CA ARG A 28 -41.05 -9.23 -14.49
C ARG A 28 -40.11 -10.17 -13.72
N SER A 29 -40.56 -11.39 -13.43
CA SER A 29 -39.74 -12.43 -12.81
C SER A 29 -38.56 -12.89 -13.68
N ALA A 30 -38.73 -13.03 -14.99
CA ALA A 30 -37.68 -13.38 -15.94
C ALA A 30 -36.66 -12.23 -16.09
N ARG A 31 -37.12 -10.98 -16.12
CA ARG A 31 -36.24 -9.80 -16.13
C ARG A 31 -35.42 -9.68 -14.86
N ILE A 32 -36.03 -9.83 -13.68
CA ILE A 32 -35.33 -9.79 -12.39
C ILE A 32 -34.32 -10.94 -12.30
N LYS A 33 -34.68 -12.16 -12.73
CA LYS A 33 -33.74 -13.29 -12.78
C LYS A 33 -32.52 -12.98 -13.65
N LYS A 34 -32.74 -12.40 -14.82
CA LYS A 34 -31.67 -12.02 -15.75
C LYS A 34 -30.79 -10.91 -15.19
N GLU A 35 -31.37 -9.93 -14.49
CA GLU A 35 -30.62 -8.86 -13.81
C GLU A 35 -29.79 -9.41 -12.63
N ILE A 36 -30.33 -10.34 -11.83
CA ILE A 36 -29.60 -11.03 -10.75
C ILE A 36 -28.46 -11.89 -11.33
N GLU A 37 -28.73 -12.68 -12.37
CA GLU A 37 -27.70 -13.51 -13.01
C GLU A 37 -26.60 -12.66 -13.65
N ASN A 38 -26.94 -11.48 -14.17
CA ASN A 38 -25.97 -10.54 -14.71
C ASN A 38 -25.16 -9.86 -13.59
N TYR A 39 -25.77 -9.54 -12.44
CA TYR A 39 -25.07 -9.02 -11.26
C TYR A 39 -24.11 -10.06 -10.67
N ASP A 40 -24.53 -11.32 -10.56
CA ASP A 40 -23.71 -12.43 -10.07
C ASP A 40 -22.45 -12.63 -10.94
N LYS A 41 -22.59 -12.52 -12.27
CA LYS A 41 -21.47 -12.52 -13.22
C LYS A 41 -20.57 -11.28 -13.15
N LEU A 42 -21.09 -10.14 -12.69
CA LEU A 42 -20.33 -8.91 -12.47
C LEU A 42 -19.55 -8.92 -11.16
N VAL A 43 -20.00 -9.68 -10.16
CA VAL A 43 -19.40 -9.74 -8.82
C VAL A 43 -18.43 -10.91 -8.65
N HIS A 44 -18.60 -11.99 -9.42
CA HIS A 44 -17.77 -13.19 -9.28
C HIS A 44 -16.76 -13.36 -10.42
N HIS A 45 -15.48 -13.28 -10.07
CA HIS A 45 -14.36 -13.61 -10.96
C HIS A 45 -13.91 -15.06 -10.70
N ARG A 46 -13.73 -15.85 -11.77
CA ARG A 46 -13.15 -17.20 -11.67
C ARG A 46 -11.64 -17.11 -11.74
N GLU A 47 -10.99 -17.31 -10.61
CA GLU A 47 -9.53 -17.38 -10.47
C GLU A 47 -9.09 -18.81 -10.10
N GLY A 48 -7.78 -19.07 -10.00
CA GLY A 48 -7.26 -20.38 -9.55
C GLY A 48 -7.03 -21.43 -10.64
N ARG A 49 -7.21 -21.10 -11.93
CA ARG A 49 -6.71 -21.96 -13.02
C ARG A 49 -5.19 -22.07 -12.92
N MET A 50 -4.66 -23.30 -12.95
CA MET A 50 -3.22 -23.53 -13.04
C MET A 50 -2.68 -23.01 -14.38
N VAL A 51 -1.62 -22.19 -14.32
CA VAL A 51 -0.94 -21.63 -15.48
C VAL A 51 0.56 -21.85 -15.28
N GLU A 52 1.20 -22.54 -16.22
CA GLU A 52 2.67 -22.68 -16.26
C GLU A 52 3.29 -21.38 -16.79
N ARG A 53 4.35 -20.89 -16.14
CA ARG A 53 5.18 -19.77 -16.64
C ARG A 53 6.64 -20.16 -16.55
N ARG A 54 7.40 -19.92 -17.63
CA ARG A 54 8.86 -20.07 -17.66
C ARG A 54 9.49 -18.68 -17.75
N SER A 55 10.54 -18.45 -16.97
CA SER A 55 11.28 -17.18 -16.96
C SER A 55 12.77 -17.42 -16.78
N VAL A 56 13.58 -16.63 -17.48
CA VAL A 56 15.03 -16.56 -17.29
C VAL A 56 15.32 -15.47 -16.26
N ALA A 57 16.26 -15.73 -15.35
CA ALA A 57 16.71 -14.78 -14.34
C ALA A 57 18.23 -14.58 -14.43
N TYR A 58 18.69 -13.39 -14.08
CA TYR A 58 20.12 -13.11 -13.89
C TYR A 58 20.55 -13.53 -12.49
N GLU A 59 21.75 -14.08 -12.38
CA GLU A 59 22.37 -14.39 -11.09
C GLU A 59 22.56 -13.12 -10.25
N ARG A 60 22.45 -13.26 -8.93
CA ARG A 60 22.69 -12.18 -7.97
C ARG A 60 23.56 -12.72 -6.84
N SER A 61 24.64 -12.02 -6.52
CA SER A 61 25.54 -12.40 -5.44
C SER A 61 24.88 -12.20 -4.05
N PRO A 62 24.67 -13.29 -3.26
CA PRO A 62 24.20 -13.17 -1.89
C PRO A 62 25.19 -12.41 -0.99
N GLN A 63 26.48 -12.50 -1.32
CA GLN A 63 27.55 -11.80 -0.61
C GLN A 63 27.45 -10.29 -0.80
N ALA A 64 27.24 -9.81 -2.02
CA ALA A 64 27.04 -8.39 -2.28
C ALA A 64 25.82 -7.84 -1.51
N ARG A 65 24.73 -8.61 -1.43
CA ARG A 65 23.57 -8.24 -0.59
C ARG A 65 23.99 -8.10 0.88
N LYS A 66 24.74 -9.06 1.41
CA LYS A 66 25.18 -9.06 2.81
C LYS A 66 26.05 -7.85 3.11
N GLU A 67 27.04 -7.56 2.26
CA GLU A 67 27.97 -6.44 2.42
C GLU A 67 27.23 -5.09 2.36
N CYS A 68 26.28 -4.94 1.42
CA CYS A 68 25.40 -3.78 1.36
C CYS A 68 24.63 -3.55 2.67
N LEU A 69 24.02 -4.60 3.21
CA LEU A 69 23.22 -4.52 4.45
C LEU A 69 24.08 -4.36 5.71
N GLN A 70 25.31 -4.87 5.71
CA GLN A 70 26.26 -4.61 6.79
C GLN A 70 26.66 -3.14 6.84
N HIS A 71 26.76 -2.48 5.68
CA HIS A 71 27.11 -1.06 5.59
C HIS A 71 25.91 -0.14 5.89
N TYR A 72 24.76 -0.38 5.24
CA TYR A 72 23.60 0.52 5.31
C TYR A 72 22.55 0.15 6.37
N GLY A 73 22.58 -1.09 6.88
CA GLY A 73 21.54 -1.61 7.76
C GLY A 73 20.23 -1.93 7.02
N TYR A 74 19.14 -1.96 7.78
CA TYR A 74 17.81 -2.39 7.33
C TYR A 74 16.79 -1.25 7.22
N GLU A 75 17.28 -0.02 7.09
CA GLU A 75 16.44 1.16 6.92
C GLU A 75 16.30 1.53 5.44
N CYS A 76 15.07 1.79 4.99
CA CYS A 76 14.81 2.15 3.60
C CYS A 76 15.42 3.51 3.25
N ALA A 77 16.31 3.54 2.25
CA ALA A 77 17.00 4.77 1.84
C ALA A 77 16.09 5.87 1.25
N ILE A 78 14.84 5.54 0.88
CA ILE A 78 13.86 6.53 0.40
C ILE A 78 12.97 7.00 1.54
N CYS A 79 12.42 6.07 2.33
CA CYS A 79 11.34 6.40 3.25
C CYS A 79 11.69 6.39 4.75
N GLY A 80 12.84 5.84 5.13
CA GLY A 80 13.26 5.68 6.52
C GLY A 80 12.57 4.53 7.26
N MET A 81 11.73 3.74 6.56
CA MET A 81 11.02 2.60 7.17
C MET A 81 12.00 1.47 7.50
N ASP A 82 11.89 0.97 8.72
CA ASP A 82 12.56 -0.21 9.24
C ASP A 82 11.47 -1.12 9.81
N PHE A 83 11.30 -2.30 9.23
CA PHE A 83 10.21 -3.21 9.62
C PHE A 83 10.40 -3.79 11.01
N GLY A 84 11.64 -4.00 11.46
CA GLY A 84 11.91 -4.47 12.82
C GLY A 84 11.48 -3.43 13.85
N LYS A 85 11.76 -2.14 13.58
CA LYS A 85 11.35 -1.03 14.45
C LYS A 85 9.84 -0.81 14.43
N GLU A 86 9.17 -0.95 13.28
CA GLU A 86 7.73 -0.67 13.15
C GLU A 86 6.81 -1.84 13.54
N PHE A 87 7.18 -3.06 13.19
CA PHE A 87 6.35 -4.26 13.35
C PHE A 87 6.87 -5.22 14.44
N GLY A 88 8.07 -4.99 14.96
CA GLY A 88 8.70 -5.81 15.98
C GLY A 88 9.77 -6.76 15.42
N GLU A 89 10.47 -7.44 16.33
CA GLU A 89 11.67 -8.24 16.03
C GLU A 89 11.44 -9.35 15.00
N GLU A 90 10.24 -9.94 14.93
CA GLU A 90 9.85 -10.95 13.93
C GLU A 90 10.06 -10.45 12.49
N PHE A 91 9.96 -9.14 12.26
CA PHE A 91 10.16 -8.50 10.96
C PHE A 91 11.53 -7.80 10.83
N SER A 92 12.44 -8.03 11.78
CA SER A 92 13.81 -7.57 11.68
C SER A 92 14.48 -8.19 10.45
N GLY A 93 15.24 -7.38 9.73
CA GLY A 93 15.92 -7.83 8.53
C GLY A 93 15.10 -7.82 7.22
N VAL A 94 13.80 -7.52 7.29
CA VAL A 94 12.91 -7.48 6.12
C VAL A 94 13.21 -6.24 5.29
N ILE A 95 13.99 -6.41 4.22
CA ILE A 95 14.28 -5.35 3.24
C ILE A 95 14.75 -5.92 1.90
N GLU A 96 14.52 -5.18 0.81
CA GLU A 96 14.94 -5.52 -0.54
C GLU A 96 16.16 -4.69 -0.94
N VAL A 97 17.17 -5.31 -1.57
CA VAL A 97 18.34 -4.59 -2.09
C VAL A 97 18.15 -4.32 -3.58
N HIS A 98 18.25 -3.04 -3.93
CA HIS A 98 18.02 -2.52 -5.27
C HIS A 98 19.35 -2.13 -5.92
N HIS A 99 19.53 -2.45 -7.20
CA HIS A 99 20.66 -1.99 -8.01
C HIS A 99 20.34 -0.61 -8.58
N LEU A 100 21.17 0.40 -8.30
CA LEU A 100 20.97 1.77 -8.82
C LEU A 100 21.04 1.81 -10.35
N GLU A 101 21.93 1.01 -10.93
CA GLU A 101 21.97 0.76 -12.36
C GLU A 101 21.39 -0.64 -12.68
N PRO A 102 20.31 -0.73 -13.48
CA PRO A 102 19.66 -2.01 -13.76
C PRO A 102 20.53 -2.97 -14.57
N LEU A 103 20.76 -4.18 -14.05
CA LEU A 103 21.51 -5.23 -14.74
C LEU A 103 20.92 -5.62 -16.12
N ASN A 104 19.60 -5.53 -16.28
CA ASN A 104 18.91 -5.92 -17.51
C ASN A 104 19.20 -5.00 -18.71
N LEU A 105 19.69 -3.77 -18.47
CA LEU A 105 20.06 -2.85 -19.53
C LEU A 105 21.47 -3.13 -20.06
N LEU A 106 22.31 -3.84 -19.29
CA LEU A 106 23.74 -3.98 -19.55
C LEU A 106 24.14 -5.34 -20.15
N LYS A 107 23.30 -6.39 -19.99
CA LYS A 107 23.39 -7.71 -20.66
C LYS A 107 24.73 -8.49 -20.55
N GLU A 108 25.70 -8.01 -19.79
CA GLU A 108 27.00 -8.65 -19.56
C GLU A 108 27.25 -8.88 -18.06
N GLU A 109 28.04 -9.90 -17.74
CA GLU A 109 28.55 -10.13 -16.39
C GLU A 109 29.50 -9.00 -16.00
N ARG A 110 29.38 -8.48 -14.78
CA ARG A 110 30.25 -7.40 -14.28
C ARG A 110 30.48 -7.49 -12.79
N GLU A 111 31.59 -6.91 -12.38
CA GLU A 111 31.85 -6.60 -10.98
C GLU A 111 30.92 -5.46 -10.54
N ILE A 112 30.33 -5.64 -9.36
CA ILE A 112 29.49 -4.66 -8.68
C ILE A 112 30.18 -4.25 -7.37
N ASP A 113 30.07 -2.98 -7.03
CA ASP A 113 30.45 -2.48 -5.71
C ASP A 113 29.20 -2.48 -4.80
N PRO A 114 29.15 -3.33 -3.75
CA PRO A 114 27.98 -3.44 -2.88
C PRO A 114 27.58 -2.17 -2.14
N ILE A 115 28.50 -1.21 -2.01
CA ILE A 115 28.26 0.08 -1.36
C ILE A 115 27.82 1.09 -2.41
N ARG A 116 28.48 1.15 -3.57
CA ARG A 116 28.20 2.19 -4.57
C ARG A 116 27.02 1.86 -5.48
N ASP A 117 26.81 0.58 -5.79
CA ASP A 117 25.85 0.15 -6.81
C ASP A 117 24.53 -0.36 -6.22
N LEU A 118 24.48 -0.63 -4.90
CA LEU A 118 23.34 -1.21 -4.23
C LEU A 118 22.77 -0.30 -3.13
N VAL A 119 21.47 -0.41 -2.90
CA VAL A 119 20.78 0.35 -1.84
C VAL A 119 19.64 -0.45 -1.22
N PRO A 120 19.45 -0.43 0.12
CA PRO A 120 18.30 -1.05 0.76
C PRO A 120 17.02 -0.21 0.60
N LEU A 121 15.93 -0.86 0.18
CA LEU A 121 14.60 -0.28 0.00
C LEU A 121 13.51 -1.18 0.59
N CYS A 122 12.47 -0.59 1.17
CA CYS A 122 11.28 -1.35 1.54
C CYS A 122 10.52 -1.85 0.29
N PRO A 123 9.73 -2.93 0.38
CA PRO A 123 8.99 -3.49 -0.76
C PRO A 123 8.12 -2.48 -1.50
N ASN A 124 7.52 -1.54 -0.76
CA ASN A 124 6.70 -0.48 -1.35
C ASN A 124 7.54 0.50 -2.18
N CYS A 125 8.65 0.99 -1.64
CA CYS A 125 9.54 1.91 -2.34
C CYS A 125 10.25 1.23 -3.52
N HIS A 126 10.67 -0.03 -3.38
CA HIS A 126 11.28 -0.77 -4.47
C HIS A 126 10.30 -0.97 -5.64
N LYS A 127 9.03 -1.28 -5.34
CA LYS A 127 7.97 -1.30 -6.35
C LYS A 127 7.73 0.06 -7.02
N MET A 128 7.87 1.16 -6.28
CA MET A 128 7.73 2.51 -6.86
C MET A 128 8.90 2.85 -7.80
N VAL A 129 10.13 2.44 -7.48
CA VAL A 129 11.30 2.63 -8.34
C VAL A 129 11.08 2.01 -9.72
N HIS A 130 10.53 0.79 -9.74
CA HIS A 130 10.24 0.04 -10.97
C HIS A 130 8.85 0.28 -11.55
N ARG A 131 8.11 1.31 -11.09
CA ARG A 131 6.73 1.54 -11.54
C ARG A 131 6.63 1.93 -13.01
N LYS A 132 7.63 2.63 -13.55
CA LYS A 132 7.68 3.05 -14.96
C LYS A 132 8.29 1.95 -15.81
N THR A 133 7.67 1.65 -16.96
CA THR A 133 8.25 0.77 -17.97
C THR A 133 9.53 1.37 -18.54
N GLY A 134 10.61 0.58 -18.58
CA GLY A 134 11.92 1.01 -19.06
C GLY A 134 12.81 1.50 -17.91
N LYS A 135 13.17 2.78 -17.92
CA LYS A 135 14.12 3.34 -16.95
C LYS A 135 13.45 3.53 -15.57
N PRO A 136 14.01 2.92 -14.50
CA PRO A 136 13.52 3.15 -13.14
C PRO A 136 13.65 4.60 -12.69
N TYR A 137 12.84 5.00 -11.71
CA TYR A 137 13.02 6.30 -11.05
C TYR A 137 14.32 6.33 -10.25
N THR A 138 14.99 7.48 -10.25
CA THR A 138 16.10 7.67 -9.32
C THR A 138 15.58 7.82 -7.88
N LEU A 139 16.43 7.53 -6.90
CA LEU A 139 16.08 7.70 -5.49
C LEU A 139 15.62 9.13 -5.20
N ASP A 140 16.32 10.12 -5.75
CA ASP A 140 16.02 11.53 -5.53
C ASP A 140 14.71 11.98 -6.17
N GLN A 141 14.36 11.44 -7.34
CA GLN A 141 13.06 11.67 -7.94
C GLN A 141 11.94 11.20 -7.01
N LEU A 142 12.04 9.98 -6.48
CA LEU A 142 11.02 9.47 -5.56
C LEU A 142 10.99 10.20 -4.22
N ARG A 143 12.16 10.58 -3.67
CA ARG A 143 12.23 11.41 -2.47
C ARG A 143 11.52 12.74 -2.68
N ASN A 144 11.73 13.39 -3.82
CA ASN A 144 11.12 14.68 -4.15
C ASN A 144 9.60 14.55 -4.36
N ILE A 145 9.15 13.51 -5.09
CA ILE A 145 7.71 13.23 -5.27
C ILE A 145 7.05 12.98 -3.91
N ARG A 146 7.68 12.18 -3.03
CA ARG A 146 7.16 11.91 -1.69
C ARG A 146 7.09 13.17 -0.83
N LYS A 147 8.16 13.98 -0.82
CA LYS A 147 8.20 15.26 -0.09
C LYS A 147 7.09 16.20 -0.56
N ALA A 148 6.97 16.40 -1.87
CA ALA A 148 5.92 17.25 -2.44
C ALA A 148 4.52 16.77 -2.04
N SER A 149 4.26 15.45 -2.10
CA SER A 149 2.98 14.88 -1.67
C SER A 149 2.66 15.14 -0.20
N ILE A 150 3.66 15.02 0.69
CA ILE A 150 3.49 15.30 2.12
C ILE A 150 3.22 16.79 2.34
N THR A 151 4.00 17.67 1.71
CA THR A 151 3.80 19.12 1.78
C THR A 151 2.39 19.51 1.33
N SER A 152 1.92 19.01 0.18
CA SER A 152 0.57 19.29 -0.30
C SER A 152 -0.51 18.79 0.66
N LYS A 153 -0.34 17.61 1.28
CA LYS A 153 -1.29 17.11 2.30
C LYS A 153 -1.31 17.99 3.54
N ILE A 154 -0.15 18.41 4.04
CA ILE A 154 -0.05 19.30 5.20
C ILE A 154 -0.70 20.66 4.88
N MET A 155 -0.42 21.23 3.70
CA MET A 155 -1.06 22.48 3.27
C MET A 155 -2.59 22.34 3.19
N MET A 156 -3.10 21.22 2.65
CA MET A 156 -4.54 20.96 2.59
C MET A 156 -5.17 20.77 3.98
N GLN A 157 -4.44 20.22 4.93
CA GLN A 157 -4.97 19.90 6.27
C GLN A 157 -4.81 21.05 7.28
N TYR A 158 -3.76 21.87 7.16
CA TYR A 158 -3.36 22.85 8.18
C TYR A 158 -3.13 24.28 7.64
N GLY A 159 -3.24 24.53 6.33
CA GLY A 159 -2.93 25.82 5.72
C GLY A 159 -1.42 26.06 5.50
N ASP A 160 -1.07 27.13 4.78
CA ASP A 160 0.33 27.49 4.48
C ASP A 160 1.09 27.84 5.77
N PRO A 161 2.19 27.14 6.12
CA PRO A 161 3.03 27.53 7.25
C PRO A 161 3.79 28.85 7.05
N GLY A 162 3.61 29.52 5.90
CA GLY A 162 4.29 30.73 5.44
C GLY A 162 3.83 32.09 6.00
N ILE A 163 3.21 32.17 7.18
CA ILE A 163 3.01 33.46 7.88
C ILE A 163 3.49 33.33 9.33
N GLY A 164 4.74 33.72 9.56
CA GLY A 164 5.30 34.10 10.87
C GLY A 164 5.02 33.15 12.04
N VAL A 165 5.78 32.05 12.14
CA VAL A 165 5.84 31.25 13.38
C VAL A 165 7.03 31.70 14.25
N PRO A 166 6.83 32.50 15.32
CA PRO A 166 7.62 32.41 16.52
C PRO A 166 6.96 31.41 17.50
N ALA A 167 6.38 30.32 17.00
CA ALA A 167 5.71 29.30 17.83
C ALA A 167 6.32 27.90 17.71
N LEU A 168 7.40 27.72 16.94
CA LEU A 168 8.19 26.47 16.96
C LEU A 168 9.22 26.42 18.11
N ALA A 169 9.49 27.55 18.78
CA ALA A 169 10.30 27.56 20.00
C ALA A 169 9.55 26.98 21.23
N CYS A 170 8.21 26.86 21.18
CA CYS A 170 7.42 26.35 22.31
C CYS A 170 7.03 24.86 22.17
N ILE A 171 7.29 24.23 21.03
CA ILE A 171 7.03 22.78 20.82
C ILE A 171 8.30 21.94 21.11
N CYS A 172 9.37 22.56 21.62
CA CYS A 172 10.52 21.81 22.14
C CYS A 172 10.22 21.15 23.52
N SER A 173 9.08 21.43 24.14
CA SER A 173 8.63 20.77 25.39
C SER A 173 7.47 19.79 25.19
N PHE A 174 6.91 19.67 23.98
CA PHE A 174 5.75 18.80 23.71
C PHE A 174 6.05 17.65 22.74
N SER A 175 7.26 17.60 22.17
CA SER A 175 7.67 16.59 21.17
C SER A 175 8.16 15.26 21.76
N LEU A 176 7.65 14.89 22.94
CA LEU A 176 7.74 13.51 23.48
C LEU A 176 6.37 12.80 23.55
N MET A 177 5.26 13.43 23.11
CA MET A 177 3.91 12.84 23.23
C MET A 177 3.06 12.84 21.96
N GLN A 178 3.68 12.74 20.77
CA GLN A 178 2.94 12.29 19.58
C GLN A 178 3.47 10.97 19.06
N MET A 179 3.46 9.96 19.94
CA MET A 179 3.23 8.60 19.45
C MET A 179 1.82 8.54 18.85
N ASN A 180 1.77 8.09 17.61
CA ASN A 180 0.59 7.78 16.82
C ASN A 180 -0.65 7.51 17.68
N ARG A 181 -1.66 8.41 17.69
CA ARG A 181 -2.91 8.22 18.45
C ARG A 181 -3.57 6.86 18.17
N GLY A 182 -3.37 6.30 16.98
CA GLY A 182 -3.81 4.95 16.62
C GLY A 182 -2.99 3.82 17.26
N TYR A 183 -1.68 3.99 17.42
CA TYR A 183 -0.78 2.98 18.01
C TYR A 183 -0.93 2.90 19.53
N VAL A 184 -1.08 4.05 20.20
CA VAL A 184 -1.35 4.10 21.64
C VAL A 184 -2.75 3.54 21.94
N ALA A 185 -3.77 3.87 21.13
CA ALA A 185 -5.09 3.29 21.26
C ALA A 185 -5.09 1.76 21.03
N TYR A 186 -4.29 1.26 20.08
CA TYR A 186 -4.13 -0.17 19.83
C TYR A 186 -3.46 -0.90 21.00
N GLN A 187 -2.39 -0.35 21.56
CA GLN A 187 -1.67 -0.96 22.70
C GLN A 187 -2.47 -0.92 23.99
N ILE A 188 -3.23 0.16 24.25
CA ILE A 188 -4.15 0.22 25.39
C ILE A 188 -5.28 -0.82 25.24
N ARG A 189 -5.86 -0.98 24.04
CA ARG A 189 -6.90 -2.00 23.81
C ARG A 189 -6.37 -3.42 24.03
N ARG A 190 -5.12 -3.69 23.62
CA ARG A 190 -4.48 -5.00 23.80
C ARG A 190 -4.20 -5.32 25.26
N LEU A 191 -3.71 -4.33 26.03
CA LEU A 191 -3.47 -4.47 27.47
C LEU A 191 -4.77 -4.64 28.28
N VAL A 192 -5.82 -3.91 27.92
CA VAL A 192 -7.14 -4.04 28.56
C VAL A 192 -7.78 -5.41 28.27
N LEU A 193 -7.59 -5.95 27.06
CA LEU A 193 -8.09 -7.29 26.69
C LEU A 193 -7.28 -8.44 27.31
N SER A 194 -5.99 -8.25 27.61
CA SER A 194 -5.18 -9.24 28.34
C SER A 194 -5.36 -9.19 29.86
N ALA A 195 -5.83 -8.07 30.40
CA ALA A 195 -6.11 -7.92 31.83
C ALA A 195 -7.49 -8.47 32.23
N SER A 196 -8.40 -8.67 31.28
CA SER A 196 -9.75 -9.20 31.51
C SER A 196 -9.82 -10.74 31.49
N SER A 197 -8.67 -11.42 31.46
CA SER A 197 -8.55 -12.89 31.51
C SER A 197 -7.79 -13.40 32.73
N LEU A 198 -7.66 -12.59 33.79
CA LEU A 198 -6.96 -12.95 35.04
C LEU A 198 -7.79 -12.75 36.31
N ASP A 199 -9.08 -12.45 36.18
CA ASP A 199 -10.03 -12.49 37.30
C ASP A 199 -10.94 -13.73 37.15
N ASP A 200 -10.38 -14.89 37.47
CA ASP A 200 -11.07 -16.11 37.95
C ASP A 200 -10.09 -16.91 38.86
#